data_AF-A0A954WLJ0-F1
#
_entry.id   AF-A0A954WLJ0-F1
#
_cell.length_a   1.000
_cell.length_b   1.000
_cell.length_c   1.000
_cell.angle_alpha   90.00
_cell.angle_beta   90.00
_cell.angle_gamma   90.00
#
_symmetry.space_group_name_H-M   'P 1'
#
loop_
_entity.id
_entity.type
_entity.pdbx_description
1 polymer ?
#
loop_
_entity_poly.entity_id
_entity_poly.type
_entity_poly.pdbx_seq_one_letter_code
_entity_poly.pdbx_strand_id
1 'polypeptide(L)'
;QPATGSMTCAGIASLVITSGRLGESAASVSGDSIACCGASGDDDALARALHWLAQKFSVTTNPSPLSASGSALARGNLLYYLYALERVGRMTGRRFIGRHDWYREGANVLVQSQDSLTGRWTEVGHSDSSGTIGTSFALLFLSKGRRNVVISHLRHGESDDWQRHRDGVQQLTRHVERAWKRDLTWQTVDGRVATLEDLLQTPVLFISGGEAFELSAREKDNLRLYIENGGFIFAEANDGNGCDGQAFDRSFRALMAELFNSPLRKLPPDHSVWFAEQPIDPDALPSGLWLYGVEACCRTSVIYCPRSLSCFWELSRGSRDTDYSEHVNRQIEACVKIGVNVLAYATNRQLKDKLDRPRIAADDNTEPLPERGTLQIPKLAHGGGADDAPNSLANLTNVVRDQVRIRIEPTRRLLAPTDETIHEFPILFMHGRRDFQFTPEQRAALREYFERGGFLLADSICASPEFAEAMRRELRAIFPDQPLSRVPPSHPMFTEQFQGFPLGQVTLRDPQARGANDGLTARLTKVTPLLEGIELDGRLVVIFSPYDLSCALENHASLDCKGYAREDAARIGVNVILYALQQ
;
A
#
# COMPACT_ATOMS: atom_id res chain seq x y z
N GLN A 1 -28.54 34.32 -12.10
CA GLN A 1 -27.32 34.91 -11.53
C GLN A 1 -26.11 34.28 -12.22
N PRO A 2 -25.00 35.01 -12.42
CA PRO A 2 -23.76 34.41 -12.93
C PRO A 2 -23.25 33.30 -11.99
N ALA A 3 -22.72 32.20 -12.55
CA ALA A 3 -22.16 31.11 -11.78
C ALA A 3 -20.88 31.55 -11.05
N THR A 4 -20.75 31.21 -9.76
CA THR A 4 -19.52 31.43 -8.97
C THR A 4 -18.97 30.11 -8.46
N GLY A 5 -17.67 30.02 -8.19
CA GLY A 5 -17.04 28.81 -7.68
C GLY A 5 -17.70 28.31 -6.41
N SER A 6 -17.91 29.21 -5.44
CA SER A 6 -18.61 28.90 -4.19
C SER A 6 -20.03 28.34 -4.39
N MET A 7 -20.84 28.93 -5.29
CA MET A 7 -22.21 28.48 -5.51
C MET A 7 -22.28 27.23 -6.37
N THR A 8 -21.37 27.05 -7.32
CA THR A 8 -21.22 25.79 -8.06
C THR A 8 -20.84 24.65 -7.11
N CYS A 9 -19.92 24.90 -6.17
CA CYS A 9 -19.56 23.90 -5.17
C CYS A 9 -20.74 23.52 -4.27
N ALA A 10 -21.52 24.51 -3.82
CA ALA A 10 -22.74 24.27 -3.05
C ALA A 10 -23.78 23.47 -3.85
N GLY A 11 -23.94 23.78 -5.14
CA GLY A 11 -24.82 23.03 -6.06
C GLY A 11 -24.38 21.58 -6.23
N ILE A 12 -23.09 21.33 -6.46
CA ILE A 12 -22.50 19.98 -6.53
C ILE A 12 -22.76 19.22 -5.23
N ALA A 13 -22.45 19.82 -4.08
CA ALA A 13 -22.69 19.19 -2.78
C ALA A 13 -24.17 18.84 -2.58
N SER A 14 -25.07 19.75 -2.97
CA SER A 14 -26.51 19.52 -2.89
C SER A 14 -26.93 18.33 -3.76
N LEU A 15 -26.50 18.30 -5.03
CA LEU A 15 -26.79 17.20 -5.96
C LEU A 15 -26.29 15.87 -5.42
N VAL A 16 -25.05 15.80 -4.93
CA VAL A 16 -24.47 14.57 -4.36
C VAL A 16 -25.26 14.08 -3.12
N ILE A 17 -25.73 14.99 -2.27
CA ILE A 17 -26.55 14.62 -1.09
C ILE A 17 -27.92 14.10 -1.52
N THR A 18 -28.57 14.79 -2.45
CA THR A 18 -29.93 14.47 -2.86
C THR A 18 -29.98 13.25 -3.76
N SER A 19 -29.01 13.07 -4.67
CA SER A 19 -28.92 11.89 -5.53
C SER A 19 -28.67 10.62 -4.71
N GLY A 20 -27.87 10.70 -3.64
CA GLY A 20 -27.68 9.59 -2.71
C GLY A 20 -28.95 9.15 -1.95
N ARG A 21 -30.00 9.98 -1.93
CA ARG A 21 -31.29 9.69 -1.26
C ARG A 21 -32.45 9.45 -2.22
N LEU A 22 -32.44 10.10 -3.39
CA LEU A 22 -33.56 10.13 -4.34
C LEU A 22 -33.23 9.43 -5.66
N GLY A 23 -31.95 9.20 -5.95
CA GLY A 23 -31.52 8.58 -7.20
C GLY A 23 -31.72 7.07 -7.18
N GLU A 24 -32.12 6.53 -8.34
CA GLU A 24 -32.06 5.09 -8.61
C GLU A 24 -30.57 4.68 -8.72
N SER A 25 -30.08 3.94 -7.72
CA SER A 25 -28.76 3.31 -7.79
C SER A 25 -28.77 2.14 -8.78
N ALA A 26 -27.61 1.82 -9.33
CA ALA A 26 -27.46 0.62 -10.17
C ALA A 26 -27.80 -0.65 -9.37
N ALA A 27 -27.50 -0.65 -8.05
CA ALA A 27 -27.92 -1.69 -7.14
C ALA A 27 -29.32 -1.44 -6.56
N SER A 28 -30.17 -2.47 -6.56
CA SER A 28 -31.51 -2.45 -5.97
C SER A 28 -31.89 -3.82 -5.39
N VAL A 29 -32.89 -3.82 -4.51
CA VAL A 29 -33.43 -5.01 -3.86
C VAL A 29 -34.92 -5.12 -4.17
N SER A 30 -35.36 -6.30 -4.62
CA SER A 30 -36.77 -6.63 -4.84
C SER A 30 -37.09 -7.95 -4.14
N GLY A 31 -37.80 -7.87 -3.01
CA GLY A 31 -38.00 -9.01 -2.11
C GLY A 31 -36.66 -9.55 -1.59
N ASP A 32 -36.39 -10.83 -1.86
CA ASP A 32 -35.11 -11.48 -1.52
C ASP A 32 -34.07 -11.45 -2.65
N SER A 33 -34.40 -10.83 -3.78
CA SER A 33 -33.51 -10.75 -4.94
C SER A 33 -32.74 -9.43 -4.98
N ILE A 34 -31.44 -9.53 -5.23
CA ILE A 34 -30.55 -8.39 -5.42
C ILE A 34 -30.25 -8.23 -6.91
N ALA A 35 -30.46 -7.04 -7.45
CA ALA A 35 -30.09 -6.66 -8.80
C ALA A 35 -28.98 -5.60 -8.75
N CYS A 36 -27.80 -5.91 -9.27
CA CYS A 36 -26.61 -5.07 -9.20
C CYS A 36 -26.41 -4.18 -10.43
N CYS A 37 -27.02 -4.50 -11.57
CA CYS A 37 -26.84 -3.77 -12.83
C CYS A 37 -28.16 -3.27 -13.40
N GLY A 38 -28.91 -2.49 -12.62
CA GLY A 38 -30.08 -1.75 -13.08
C GLY A 38 -29.72 -0.53 -13.94
N ALA A 39 -30.74 0.16 -14.47
CA ALA A 39 -30.56 1.41 -15.17
C ALA A 39 -30.06 2.49 -14.18
N SER A 40 -28.83 2.95 -14.34
CA SER A 40 -28.32 4.11 -13.61
C SER A 40 -28.68 5.39 -14.37
N GLY A 41 -29.38 6.31 -13.72
CA GLY A 41 -29.59 7.65 -14.29
C GLY A 41 -28.26 8.38 -14.44
N ASP A 42 -27.96 8.89 -15.63
CA ASP A 42 -26.83 9.79 -15.81
C ASP A 42 -27.18 11.16 -15.21
N ASP A 43 -26.53 11.52 -14.10
CA ASP A 43 -26.63 12.85 -13.53
C ASP A 43 -25.76 13.83 -14.34
N ASP A 44 -26.19 14.08 -15.56
CA ASP A 44 -25.61 15.01 -16.53
C ASP A 44 -25.41 16.41 -15.90
N ALA A 45 -26.24 16.80 -14.93
CA ALA A 45 -26.06 18.04 -14.19
C ALA A 45 -24.82 18.05 -13.29
N LEU A 46 -24.57 16.97 -12.53
CA LEU A 46 -23.37 16.82 -11.71
C LEU A 46 -22.10 16.79 -12.56
N ALA A 47 -22.12 16.03 -13.66
CA ALA A 47 -20.99 15.94 -14.58
C ALA A 47 -20.62 17.31 -15.18
N ARG A 48 -21.61 18.06 -15.67
CA ARG A 48 -21.40 19.43 -16.18
C ARG A 48 -20.88 20.38 -15.12
N ALA A 49 -21.40 20.32 -13.89
CA ALA A 49 -20.95 21.19 -12.80
C ALA A 49 -19.50 20.93 -12.42
N LEU A 50 -19.09 19.65 -12.34
CA LEU A 50 -17.71 19.26 -12.11
C LEU A 50 -16.79 19.68 -13.27
N HIS A 51 -17.26 19.55 -14.51
CA HIS A 51 -16.51 20.01 -15.69
C HIS A 51 -16.29 21.53 -15.65
N TRP A 52 -17.33 22.30 -15.34
CA TRP A 52 -17.20 23.76 -15.18
C TRP A 52 -16.20 24.12 -14.08
N LEU A 53 -16.27 23.45 -12.93
CA LEU A 53 -15.38 23.68 -11.80
C LEU A 53 -13.93 23.36 -12.18
N ALA A 54 -13.70 22.28 -12.93
CA ALA A 54 -12.39 21.91 -13.46
C ALA A 54 -11.81 22.98 -14.40
N GLN A 55 -12.63 23.54 -15.30
CA GLN A 55 -12.19 24.58 -16.23
C GLN A 55 -11.92 25.93 -15.56
N LYS A 56 -12.66 26.25 -14.50
CA LYS A 56 -12.57 27.54 -13.79
C LYS A 56 -11.79 27.45 -12.48
N PHE A 57 -11.10 26.33 -12.25
CA PHE A 57 -10.43 26.04 -11.00
C PHE A 57 -9.47 27.16 -10.58
N SER A 58 -9.48 27.46 -9.28
CA SER A 58 -8.56 28.40 -8.64
C SER A 58 -8.48 28.07 -7.15
N VAL A 59 -7.34 28.38 -6.53
CA VAL A 59 -7.16 28.36 -5.06
C VAL A 59 -6.79 29.74 -4.49
N THR A 60 -6.65 30.75 -5.36
CA THR A 60 -6.25 32.11 -4.99
C THR A 60 -7.37 33.13 -5.17
N THR A 61 -8.43 32.75 -5.89
CA THR A 61 -9.61 33.57 -6.17
C THR A 61 -10.87 32.70 -6.16
N ASN A 62 -12.03 33.28 -5.83
CA ASN A 62 -13.33 32.63 -6.04
C ASN A 62 -13.76 32.87 -7.50
N PRO A 63 -13.81 31.84 -8.36
CA PRO A 63 -14.15 32.01 -9.77
C PRO A 63 -15.51 32.68 -9.94
N SER A 64 -15.58 33.76 -10.74
CA SER A 64 -16.83 34.49 -11.00
C SER A 64 -16.70 35.30 -12.29
N PRO A 65 -17.78 35.59 -13.03
CA PRO A 65 -17.73 36.55 -14.14
C PRO A 65 -17.22 37.93 -13.72
N LEU A 66 -17.35 38.28 -12.44
CA LEU A 66 -16.78 39.52 -11.87
C LEU A 66 -15.29 39.40 -11.54
N SER A 67 -14.68 38.21 -11.55
CA SER A 67 -13.25 38.04 -11.27
C SER A 67 -12.34 38.49 -12.42
N ALA A 68 -12.89 38.63 -13.63
CA ALA A 68 -12.18 39.19 -14.78
C ALA A 68 -11.94 40.72 -14.67
N SER A 69 -12.60 41.42 -13.74
CA SER A 69 -12.47 42.88 -13.57
C SER A 69 -11.39 43.33 -12.59
N GLY A 70 -10.69 42.39 -11.92
CA GLY A 70 -9.63 42.70 -10.94
C GLY A 70 -10.11 43.42 -9.67
N SER A 71 -11.43 43.57 -9.47
CA SER A 71 -11.99 44.31 -8.32
C SER A 71 -11.71 43.59 -6.99
N ALA A 72 -11.57 44.34 -5.89
CA ALA A 72 -11.43 43.77 -4.54
C ALA A 72 -12.62 42.87 -4.14
N LEU A 73 -13.80 43.11 -4.72
CA LEU A 73 -15.00 42.27 -4.57
C LEU A 73 -14.84 40.87 -5.19
N ALA A 74 -13.96 40.70 -6.19
CA ALA A 74 -13.64 39.39 -6.77
C ALA A 74 -12.74 38.53 -5.87
N ARG A 75 -12.05 39.16 -4.91
CA ARG A 75 -11.31 38.46 -3.85
C ARG A 75 -12.18 38.09 -2.66
N GLY A 76 -13.46 38.46 -2.68
CA GLY A 76 -14.42 38.12 -1.64
C GLY A 76 -14.89 36.66 -1.72
N ASN A 77 -15.02 36.05 -0.55
CA ASN A 77 -15.44 34.68 -0.29
C ASN A 77 -14.48 33.58 -0.77
N LEU A 78 -13.19 33.86 -0.92
CA LEU A 78 -12.14 32.88 -1.16
C LEU A 78 -12.12 31.81 -0.06
N LEU A 79 -12.09 32.17 1.22
CA LEU A 79 -11.98 31.18 2.30
C LEU A 79 -13.23 30.29 2.36
N TYR A 80 -14.41 30.90 2.16
CA TYR A 80 -15.66 30.17 2.00
C TYR A 80 -15.66 29.25 0.77
N TYR A 81 -15.18 29.74 -0.37
CA TYR A 81 -15.06 28.95 -1.60
C TYR A 81 -14.09 27.78 -1.43
N LEU A 82 -12.92 27.99 -0.82
CA LEU A 82 -11.98 26.90 -0.54
C LEU A 82 -12.65 25.84 0.34
N TYR A 83 -13.37 26.24 1.40
CA TYR A 83 -14.15 25.28 2.19
C TYR A 83 -15.21 24.55 1.35
N ALA A 84 -15.94 25.25 0.48
CA ALA A 84 -16.93 24.63 -0.41
C ALA A 84 -16.28 23.67 -1.42
N LEU A 85 -15.11 24.02 -1.95
CA LEU A 85 -14.28 23.19 -2.83
C LEU A 85 -13.85 21.91 -2.11
N GLU A 86 -13.48 22.02 -0.83
CA GLU A 86 -13.15 20.88 0.00
C GLU A 86 -14.35 19.96 0.24
N ARG A 87 -15.56 20.51 0.42
CA ARG A 87 -16.79 19.68 0.46
C ARG A 87 -17.01 18.92 -0.84
N VAL A 88 -16.83 19.56 -2.00
CA VAL A 88 -16.93 18.89 -3.31
C VAL A 88 -15.91 17.77 -3.43
N GLY A 89 -14.63 18.05 -3.18
CA GLY A 89 -13.57 17.04 -3.27
C GLY A 89 -13.79 15.87 -2.31
N ARG A 90 -14.30 16.14 -1.09
CA ARG A 90 -14.66 15.10 -0.11
C ARG A 90 -15.80 14.22 -0.55
N MET A 91 -16.88 14.83 -1.01
CA MET A 91 -18.13 14.13 -1.26
C MET A 91 -18.08 13.34 -2.56
N THR A 92 -17.35 13.84 -3.55
CA THR A 92 -17.15 13.17 -4.84
C THR A 92 -15.96 12.21 -4.84
N GLY A 93 -15.15 12.18 -3.78
CA GLY A 93 -13.93 11.37 -3.71
C GLY A 93 -12.86 11.77 -4.73
N ARG A 94 -12.95 12.94 -5.37
CA ARG A 94 -11.99 13.32 -6.41
C ARG A 94 -10.71 13.87 -5.79
N ARG A 95 -9.58 13.25 -6.08
CA ARG A 95 -8.26 13.82 -5.75
C ARG A 95 -7.97 15.06 -6.59
N PHE A 96 -8.27 14.98 -7.89
CA PHE A 96 -8.04 16.05 -8.84
C PHE A 96 -9.35 16.71 -9.28
N ILE A 97 -9.33 18.04 -9.38
CA ILE A 97 -10.37 18.81 -10.07
C ILE A 97 -9.73 19.37 -11.34
N GLY A 98 -10.09 18.80 -12.49
CA GLY A 98 -9.31 18.96 -13.71
C GLY A 98 -7.92 18.33 -13.53
N ARG A 99 -6.88 19.15 -13.67
CA ARG A 99 -5.47 18.73 -13.47
C ARG A 99 -4.91 19.14 -12.11
N HIS A 100 -5.73 19.73 -11.24
CA HIS A 100 -5.28 20.36 -10.01
C HIS A 100 -5.49 19.47 -8.79
N ASP A 101 -4.44 19.31 -7.98
CA ASP A 101 -4.56 18.69 -6.66
C ASP A 101 -5.12 19.74 -5.71
N TRP A 102 -6.44 19.85 -5.71
CA TRP A 102 -7.16 20.96 -5.07
C TRP A 102 -6.82 21.10 -3.59
N TYR A 103 -6.54 19.99 -2.91
CA TYR A 103 -6.22 20.00 -1.49
C TYR A 103 -4.80 20.48 -1.27
N ARG A 104 -3.83 19.93 -2.01
CA ARG A 104 -2.42 20.32 -1.86
C ARG A 104 -2.18 21.77 -2.24
N GLU A 105 -2.74 22.20 -3.37
CA GLU A 105 -2.64 23.57 -3.85
C GLU A 105 -3.30 24.54 -2.86
N GLY A 106 -4.52 24.24 -2.39
CA GLY A 106 -5.22 25.08 -1.41
C GLY A 106 -4.55 25.11 -0.05
N ALA A 107 -4.03 23.99 0.44
CA ALA A 107 -3.34 23.92 1.72
C ALA A 107 -2.04 24.72 1.68
N ASN A 108 -1.29 24.65 0.58
CA ASN A 108 -0.09 25.46 0.40
C ASN A 108 -0.40 26.96 0.44
N VAL A 109 -1.45 27.41 -0.27
CA VAL A 109 -1.88 28.81 -0.24
C VAL A 109 -2.26 29.23 1.18
N LEU A 110 -3.06 28.44 1.90
CA LEU A 110 -3.48 28.76 3.26
C LEU A 110 -2.31 28.81 4.24
N VAL A 111 -1.40 27.84 4.21
CA VAL A 111 -0.23 27.85 5.11
C VAL A 111 0.66 29.05 4.84
N GLN A 112 0.87 29.42 3.57
CA GLN A 112 1.67 30.59 3.20
C GLN A 112 0.98 31.92 3.54
N SER A 113 -0.36 31.95 3.51
CA SER A 113 -1.14 33.17 3.76
C SER A 113 -1.52 33.37 5.24
N GLN A 114 -1.09 32.49 6.15
CA GLN A 114 -1.38 32.62 7.56
C GLN A 114 -0.66 33.85 8.12
N ASP A 115 -1.37 34.71 8.85
CA ASP A 115 -0.74 35.84 9.52
C ASP A 115 0.27 35.35 10.57
N SER A 116 1.54 35.71 10.41
CA SER A 116 2.63 35.16 11.22
C SER A 116 2.63 35.62 12.67
N LEU A 117 1.95 36.73 12.99
CA LEU A 117 1.89 37.30 14.33
C LEU A 117 0.70 36.76 15.13
N THR A 118 -0.47 36.72 14.49
CA THR A 118 -1.74 36.34 15.13
C THR A 118 -2.14 34.89 14.87
N GLY A 119 -1.53 34.24 13.88
CA GLY A 119 -1.87 32.89 13.42
C GLY A 119 -3.23 32.80 12.71
N ARG A 120 -3.82 33.92 12.31
CA ARG A 120 -5.19 33.99 11.76
C ARG A 120 -5.21 34.10 10.24
N TRP A 121 -6.34 33.73 9.66
CA TRP A 121 -6.70 34.04 8.28
C TRP A 121 -7.78 35.10 8.27
N THR A 122 -7.53 36.20 7.57
CA THR A 122 -8.48 37.30 7.41
C THR A 122 -8.78 37.50 5.93
N GLU A 123 -10.03 37.88 5.63
CA GLU A 123 -10.48 38.12 4.27
C GLU A 123 -11.04 39.53 4.16
N VAL A 124 -10.78 40.19 3.03
CA VAL A 124 -11.23 41.57 2.78
C VAL A 124 -12.59 41.53 2.09
N GLY A 125 -13.63 42.10 2.68
CA GLY A 125 -14.92 42.36 2.00
C GLY A 125 -16.16 41.63 2.52
N HIS A 126 -16.12 41.01 3.70
CA HIS A 126 -17.32 40.45 4.37
C HIS A 126 -17.80 41.30 5.55
N SER A 127 -19.07 41.12 5.93
CA SER A 127 -19.76 41.83 7.02
C SER A 127 -19.24 41.51 8.42
N ASP A 128 -18.22 40.67 8.54
CA ASP A 128 -17.45 40.52 9.76
C ASP A 128 -15.97 40.39 9.41
N SER A 129 -15.24 41.49 9.62
CA SER A 129 -13.78 41.58 9.54
C SER A 129 -13.10 40.88 10.73
N SER A 130 -13.85 40.22 11.60
CA SER A 130 -13.30 39.39 12.67
C SER A 130 -12.56 38.20 12.05
N GLY A 131 -11.24 38.12 12.26
CA GLY A 131 -10.42 37.01 11.77
C GLY A 131 -10.87 35.61 12.23
N THR A 132 -11.87 35.51 13.10
CA THR A 132 -12.49 34.26 13.56
C THR A 132 -13.17 33.49 12.43
N ILE A 133 -13.98 34.15 11.58
CA ILE A 133 -14.72 33.46 10.51
C ILE A 133 -13.75 32.93 9.45
N GLY A 134 -12.83 33.78 8.99
CA GLY A 134 -11.80 33.38 8.03
C GLY A 134 -10.93 32.22 8.55
N THR A 135 -10.47 32.31 9.80
CA THR A 135 -9.73 31.24 10.46
C THR A 135 -10.56 29.96 10.55
N SER A 136 -11.86 30.04 10.83
CA SER A 136 -12.74 28.86 10.89
C SER A 136 -12.81 28.14 9.55
N PHE A 137 -13.00 28.85 8.43
CA PHE A 137 -13.00 28.25 7.10
C PHE A 137 -11.65 27.66 6.70
N ALA A 138 -10.55 28.37 6.98
CA ALA A 138 -9.20 27.88 6.71
C ALA A 138 -8.91 26.58 7.48
N LEU A 139 -9.26 26.53 8.77
CA LEU A 139 -9.11 25.33 9.60
C LEU A 139 -10.01 24.19 9.14
N LEU A 140 -11.25 24.48 8.74
CA LEU A 140 -12.15 23.46 8.16
C LEU A 140 -11.56 22.85 6.89
N PHE A 141 -10.96 23.66 6.01
CA PHE A 141 -10.24 23.17 4.83
C PHE A 141 -9.04 22.30 5.21
N LEU A 142 -8.12 22.83 6.03
CA LEU A 142 -6.88 22.15 6.43
C LEU A 142 -7.13 20.87 7.24
N SER A 143 -8.26 20.80 7.96
CA SER A 143 -8.64 19.60 8.73
C SER A 143 -8.76 18.35 7.86
N LYS A 144 -9.02 18.49 6.55
CA LYS A 144 -9.04 17.38 5.60
C LYS A 144 -7.72 16.61 5.53
N GLY A 145 -6.59 17.28 5.77
CA GLY A 145 -5.26 16.64 5.79
C GLY A 145 -5.10 15.58 6.86
N ARG A 146 -5.95 15.61 7.89
CA ARG A 146 -5.94 14.64 9.00
C ARG A 146 -6.61 13.30 8.65
N ARG A 147 -7.26 13.19 7.48
CA ARG A 147 -7.92 11.96 7.02
C ARG A 147 -7.01 11.19 6.07
N ASN A 148 -6.50 10.06 6.52
CA ASN A 148 -5.66 9.20 5.69
C ASN A 148 -6.50 8.52 4.59
N VAL A 149 -5.91 8.40 3.40
CA VAL A 149 -6.53 7.69 2.28
C VAL A 149 -6.36 6.18 2.51
N VAL A 150 -7.47 5.46 2.67
CA VAL A 150 -7.43 3.99 2.89
C VAL A 150 -7.44 3.21 1.58
N ILE A 151 -8.14 3.73 0.57
CA ILE A 151 -8.34 3.07 -0.71
C ILE A 151 -8.50 4.12 -1.80
N SER A 152 -7.98 3.86 -3.00
CA SER A 152 -8.29 4.65 -4.20
C SER A 152 -8.92 3.79 -5.27
N HIS A 153 -10.02 4.25 -5.86
CA HIS A 153 -10.64 3.62 -7.02
C HIS A 153 -9.87 4.03 -8.28
N LEU A 154 -9.36 3.06 -9.01
CA LEU A 154 -8.63 3.28 -10.25
C LEU A 154 -9.62 3.47 -11.41
N ARG A 155 -9.63 4.68 -11.97
CA ARG A 155 -10.25 4.90 -13.27
C ARG A 155 -9.35 4.35 -14.36
N HIS A 156 -9.93 3.51 -15.20
CA HIS A 156 -9.30 2.86 -16.34
C HIS A 156 -10.24 2.92 -17.55
N GLY A 157 -9.67 2.79 -18.74
CA GLY A 157 -10.42 2.91 -19.99
C GLY A 157 -11.04 4.30 -20.23
N GLU A 158 -11.83 4.40 -21.30
CA GLU A 158 -12.56 5.63 -21.66
C GLU A 158 -14.01 5.63 -21.17
N SER A 159 -14.59 4.45 -20.91
CA SER A 159 -15.97 4.28 -20.45
C SER A 159 -16.10 4.52 -18.94
N ASP A 160 -17.34 4.55 -18.44
CA ASP A 160 -17.65 4.59 -17.01
C ASP A 160 -17.78 3.19 -16.38
N ASP A 161 -17.34 2.14 -17.08
CA ASP A 161 -17.36 0.75 -16.61
C ASP A 161 -16.64 0.58 -15.26
N TRP A 162 -15.56 1.33 -15.07
CA TRP A 162 -14.77 1.32 -13.84
C TRP A 162 -15.58 1.71 -12.59
N GLN A 163 -16.67 2.46 -12.71
CA GLN A 163 -17.44 3.02 -11.58
C GLN A 163 -18.92 2.65 -11.59
N ARG A 164 -19.27 1.41 -11.98
CA ARG A 164 -20.67 0.98 -12.05
C ARG A 164 -21.44 1.17 -10.72
N HIS A 165 -20.82 0.85 -9.59
CA HIS A 165 -21.39 1.05 -8.24
C HIS A 165 -20.76 2.28 -7.58
N ARG A 166 -21.20 3.47 -8.01
CA ARG A 166 -20.57 4.77 -7.70
C ARG A 166 -20.39 5.03 -6.21
N ASP A 167 -21.30 4.55 -5.36
CA ASP A 167 -21.23 4.77 -3.91
C ASP A 167 -20.52 3.65 -3.16
N GLY A 168 -20.21 2.52 -3.80
CA GLY A 168 -19.72 1.31 -3.14
C GLY A 168 -18.45 1.54 -2.31
N VAL A 169 -17.41 2.14 -2.91
CA VAL A 169 -16.15 2.44 -2.22
C VAL A 169 -16.34 3.46 -1.08
N GLN A 170 -17.26 4.41 -1.24
CA GLN A 170 -17.60 5.36 -0.18
C GLN A 170 -18.24 4.65 1.01
N GLN A 171 -19.22 3.76 0.77
CA GLN A 171 -19.87 3.03 1.84
C GLN A 171 -18.90 2.07 2.53
N LEU A 172 -18.06 1.35 1.78
CA LEU A 172 -17.00 0.52 2.35
C LEU A 172 -16.10 1.34 3.28
N THR A 173 -15.65 2.50 2.82
CA THR A 173 -14.81 3.40 3.63
C THR A 173 -15.51 3.79 4.95
N ARG A 174 -16.82 4.07 4.94
CA ARG A 174 -17.59 4.37 6.16
C ARG A 174 -17.64 3.20 7.13
N HIS A 175 -17.75 1.97 6.63
CA HIS A 175 -17.70 0.77 7.47
C HIS A 175 -16.32 0.58 8.09
N VAL A 176 -15.26 0.83 7.33
CA VAL A 176 -13.88 0.79 7.83
C VAL A 176 -13.62 1.90 8.87
N GLU A 177 -14.11 3.13 8.66
CA GLU A 177 -14.02 4.21 9.66
C GLU A 177 -14.64 3.78 11.00
N ARG A 178 -15.80 3.10 10.96
CA ARG A 178 -16.47 2.58 12.16
C ARG A 178 -15.70 1.43 12.82
N ALA A 179 -15.23 0.48 12.02
CA ALA A 179 -14.47 -0.68 12.51
C ALA A 179 -13.17 -0.22 13.19
N TRP A 180 -12.41 0.65 12.53
CA TRP A 180 -11.10 1.11 13.01
C TRP A 180 -11.17 2.31 13.95
N LYS A 181 -12.37 2.87 14.16
CA LYS A 181 -12.62 4.08 14.98
C LYS A 181 -11.68 5.23 14.60
N ARG A 182 -11.46 5.40 13.29
CA ARG A 182 -10.52 6.36 12.72
C ARG A 182 -11.21 7.12 11.59
N ASP A 183 -10.89 8.41 11.50
CA ASP A 183 -11.32 9.26 10.41
C ASP A 183 -10.52 8.92 9.13
N LEU A 184 -11.19 8.43 8.09
CA LEU A 184 -10.59 7.97 6.83
C LEU A 184 -11.21 8.69 5.63
N THR A 185 -10.61 8.48 4.47
CA THR A 185 -11.17 8.88 3.18
C THR A 185 -10.80 7.87 2.12
N TRP A 186 -11.55 7.89 1.03
CA TRP A 186 -11.18 7.28 -0.24
C TRP A 186 -10.91 8.37 -1.27
N GLN A 187 -10.39 7.98 -2.42
CA GLN A 187 -10.29 8.87 -3.58
C GLN A 187 -10.39 8.13 -4.92
N THR A 188 -10.48 8.86 -6.02
CA THR A 188 -10.31 8.33 -7.39
C THR A 188 -8.95 8.75 -7.95
N VAL A 189 -8.28 7.85 -8.66
CA VAL A 189 -7.05 8.12 -9.41
C VAL A 189 -7.21 7.65 -10.86
N ASP A 190 -6.85 8.49 -11.82
CA ASP A 190 -6.95 8.16 -13.25
C ASP A 190 -5.65 7.53 -13.75
N GLY A 191 -5.67 6.21 -13.98
CA GLY A 191 -4.49 5.43 -14.37
C GLY A 191 -3.82 5.92 -15.66
N ARG A 192 -4.60 6.51 -16.56
CA ARG A 192 -4.15 7.00 -17.88
C ARG A 192 -3.23 8.20 -17.78
N VAL A 193 -3.26 8.94 -16.67
CA VAL A 193 -2.42 10.13 -16.45
C VAL A 193 -1.62 10.07 -15.15
N ALA A 194 -1.97 9.19 -14.21
CA ALA A 194 -1.29 9.07 -12.93
C ALA A 194 0.18 8.63 -13.10
N THR A 195 1.04 9.20 -12.28
CA THR A 195 2.42 8.76 -12.08
C THR A 195 2.48 7.65 -11.03
N LEU A 196 3.61 6.95 -10.93
CA LEU A 196 3.85 5.99 -9.85
C LEU A 196 3.75 6.66 -8.46
N GLU A 197 4.27 7.87 -8.31
CA GLU A 197 4.15 8.63 -7.05
C GLU A 197 2.68 8.84 -6.68
N ASP A 198 1.83 9.16 -7.67
CA ASP A 198 0.40 9.35 -7.45
C ASP A 198 -0.29 8.08 -6.96
N LEU A 199 0.07 6.91 -7.51
CA LEU A 199 -0.47 5.62 -7.09
C LEU A 199 0.01 5.28 -5.66
N LEU A 200 1.29 5.50 -5.36
CA LEU A 200 1.89 5.17 -4.06
C LEU A 200 1.39 6.04 -2.89
N GLN A 201 0.67 7.14 -3.16
CA GLN A 201 -0.05 7.91 -2.13
C GLN A 201 -1.19 7.11 -1.48
N THR A 202 -1.64 6.03 -2.10
CA THR A 202 -2.65 5.14 -1.51
C THR A 202 -2.08 3.75 -1.26
N PRO A 203 -2.41 3.12 -0.13
CA PRO A 203 -1.93 1.77 0.15
C PRO A 203 -2.70 0.70 -0.63
N VAL A 204 -3.93 1.00 -1.09
CA VAL A 204 -4.78 0.04 -1.83
C VAL A 204 -5.39 0.71 -3.06
N LEU A 205 -5.16 0.12 -4.23
CA LEU A 205 -5.89 0.42 -5.47
C LEU A 205 -7.05 -0.56 -5.61
N PHE A 206 -8.27 -0.02 -5.68
CA PHE A 206 -9.47 -0.76 -6.03
C PHE A 206 -9.70 -0.72 -7.54
N ILE A 207 -9.90 -1.88 -8.17
CA ILE A 207 -10.14 -2.00 -9.61
C ILE A 207 -11.42 -2.82 -9.82
N SER A 208 -12.38 -2.28 -10.56
CA SER A 208 -13.64 -2.95 -10.87
C SER A 208 -13.98 -2.73 -12.34
N GLY A 209 -14.74 -3.63 -12.93
CA GLY A 209 -15.26 -3.50 -14.30
C GLY A 209 -16.05 -4.72 -14.74
N GLY A 210 -16.89 -4.53 -15.76
CA GLY A 210 -17.56 -5.61 -16.50
C GLY A 210 -16.91 -5.89 -17.85
N GLU A 211 -16.31 -4.87 -18.47
CA GLU A 211 -15.67 -4.94 -19.79
C GLU A 211 -14.22 -5.45 -19.71
N ALA A 212 -13.60 -5.72 -20.86
CA ALA A 212 -12.20 -6.16 -20.88
C ALA A 212 -11.27 -5.09 -20.28
N PHE A 213 -10.42 -5.49 -19.34
CA PHE A 213 -9.45 -4.63 -18.68
C PHE A 213 -8.17 -4.52 -19.52
N GLU A 214 -8.14 -3.52 -20.39
CA GLU A 214 -7.03 -3.24 -21.28
C GLU A 214 -6.23 -2.02 -20.81
N LEU A 215 -4.91 -2.19 -20.68
CA LEU A 215 -3.99 -1.16 -20.21
C LEU A 215 -2.86 -0.94 -21.22
N SER A 216 -2.42 0.30 -21.36
CA SER A 216 -1.19 0.62 -22.08
C SER A 216 0.05 0.06 -21.37
N ALA A 217 1.16 -0.08 -22.09
CA ALA A 217 2.43 -0.55 -21.51
C ALA A 217 2.86 0.30 -20.29
N ARG A 218 2.69 1.62 -20.36
CA ARG A 218 2.97 2.54 -19.24
C ARG A 218 2.12 2.25 -18.01
N GLU A 219 0.84 1.96 -18.20
CA GLU A 219 -0.08 1.64 -17.09
C GLU A 219 0.27 0.29 -16.47
N LYS A 220 0.61 -0.70 -17.29
CA LYS A 220 1.11 -2.02 -16.85
C LYS A 220 2.36 -1.88 -15.98
N ASP A 221 3.36 -1.14 -16.45
CA ASP A 221 4.59 -0.88 -15.71
C ASP A 221 4.33 -0.14 -14.39
N ASN A 222 3.44 0.86 -14.40
CA ASN A 222 3.05 1.56 -13.18
C ASN A 222 2.38 0.63 -12.16
N LEU A 223 1.51 -0.29 -12.57
CA LEU A 223 0.88 -1.26 -11.66
C LEU A 223 1.89 -2.25 -11.09
N ARG A 224 2.82 -2.74 -11.92
CA ARG A 224 3.92 -3.61 -11.48
C ARG A 224 4.77 -2.90 -10.42
N LEU A 225 5.27 -1.71 -10.75
CA LEU A 225 6.09 -0.90 -9.83
C LEU A 225 5.33 -0.47 -8.58
N TYR A 226 4.02 -0.24 -8.69
CA TYR A 226 3.17 0.07 -7.53
C TYR A 226 3.16 -1.09 -6.52
N ILE A 227 2.96 -2.32 -6.97
CA ILE A 227 3.03 -3.51 -6.10
C ILE A 227 4.44 -3.71 -5.54
N GLU A 228 5.47 -3.59 -6.39
CA GLU A 228 6.87 -3.72 -5.96
C GLU A 228 7.24 -2.72 -4.86
N ASN A 229 6.69 -1.50 -4.91
CA ASN A 229 6.91 -0.46 -3.90
C ASN A 229 5.89 -0.52 -2.74
N GLY A 230 5.31 -1.70 -2.49
CA GLY A 230 4.48 -1.98 -1.32
C GLY A 230 2.99 -1.64 -1.46
N GLY A 231 2.54 -1.30 -2.67
CA GLY A 231 1.14 -1.15 -3.00
C GLY A 231 0.36 -2.46 -2.87
N PHE A 232 -0.97 -2.36 -3.00
CA PHE A 232 -1.86 -3.50 -2.96
C PHE A 232 -3.01 -3.32 -3.95
N ILE A 233 -3.36 -4.34 -4.71
CA ILE A 233 -4.50 -4.31 -5.62
C ILE A 233 -5.64 -5.13 -5.01
N PHE A 234 -6.80 -4.51 -4.84
CA PHE A 234 -8.05 -5.19 -4.56
C PHE A 234 -8.95 -5.05 -5.77
N ALA A 235 -9.39 -6.14 -6.37
CA ALA A 235 -10.15 -6.09 -7.61
C ALA A 235 -11.42 -6.94 -7.57
N GLU A 236 -12.40 -6.56 -8.39
CA GLU A 236 -13.57 -7.36 -8.67
C GLU A 236 -13.91 -7.43 -10.16
N ALA A 237 -14.50 -8.54 -10.61
CA ALA A 237 -15.34 -8.50 -11.81
C ALA A 237 -16.75 -8.13 -11.37
N ASN A 238 -17.36 -7.18 -12.07
CA ASN A 238 -18.76 -6.84 -11.88
C ASN A 238 -19.65 -7.93 -12.50
N ASP A 239 -19.60 -9.15 -11.96
CA ASP A 239 -20.35 -10.30 -12.42
C ASP A 239 -21.37 -10.75 -11.36
N GLY A 240 -22.51 -11.25 -11.85
CA GLY A 240 -23.59 -11.74 -11.01
C GLY A 240 -24.69 -10.74 -10.74
N ASN A 241 -25.81 -11.24 -10.22
CA ASN A 241 -26.96 -10.41 -9.82
C ASN A 241 -27.41 -9.44 -10.93
N GLY A 242 -27.43 -9.92 -12.19
CA GLY A 242 -27.80 -9.13 -13.36
C GLY A 242 -26.64 -8.41 -14.06
N CYS A 243 -25.41 -8.53 -13.55
CA CYS A 243 -24.21 -8.07 -14.23
C CYS A 243 -23.50 -9.22 -14.98
N ASP A 244 -22.79 -8.88 -16.05
CA ASP A 244 -21.87 -9.77 -16.78
C ASP A 244 -20.47 -9.16 -16.72
N GLY A 245 -19.58 -9.83 -15.98
CA GLY A 245 -18.19 -9.41 -15.79
C GLY A 245 -17.17 -10.37 -16.37
N GLN A 246 -17.59 -11.30 -17.23
CA GLN A 246 -16.71 -12.37 -17.69
C GLN A 246 -15.56 -11.88 -18.58
N ALA A 247 -15.77 -10.79 -19.33
CA ALA A 247 -14.70 -10.17 -20.11
C ALA A 247 -13.62 -9.58 -19.20
N PHE A 248 -14.03 -8.88 -18.14
CA PHE A 248 -13.13 -8.39 -17.12
C PHE A 248 -12.37 -9.54 -16.44
N ASP A 249 -13.06 -10.58 -15.95
CA ASP A 249 -12.42 -11.73 -15.28
C ASP A 249 -11.32 -12.38 -16.13
N ARG A 250 -11.59 -12.65 -17.41
CA ARG A 250 -10.60 -13.26 -18.32
C ARG A 250 -9.38 -12.35 -18.53
N SER A 251 -9.63 -11.08 -18.84
CA SER A 251 -8.56 -10.11 -19.11
C SER A 251 -7.71 -9.80 -17.86
N PHE A 252 -8.34 -9.64 -16.69
CA PHE A 252 -7.65 -9.38 -15.43
C PHE A 252 -6.77 -10.56 -15.01
N ARG A 253 -7.26 -11.80 -15.13
CA ARG A 253 -6.45 -13.00 -14.87
C ARG A 253 -5.24 -13.10 -15.79
N ALA A 254 -5.42 -12.84 -17.08
CA ALA A 254 -4.33 -12.85 -18.05
C ALA A 254 -3.27 -11.78 -17.71
N LEU A 255 -3.72 -10.56 -17.37
CA LEU A 255 -2.83 -9.47 -16.98
C LEU A 255 -2.05 -9.80 -15.70
N MET A 256 -2.70 -10.36 -14.68
CA MET A 256 -1.99 -10.72 -13.43
C MET A 256 -0.91 -11.78 -13.67
N ALA A 257 -1.19 -12.77 -14.53
CA ALA A 257 -0.19 -13.77 -14.92
C ALA A 257 0.97 -13.14 -15.72
N GLU A 258 0.68 -12.18 -16.60
CA GLU A 258 1.68 -11.41 -17.36
C GLU A 258 2.59 -10.59 -16.43
N LEU A 259 2.01 -9.82 -15.49
CA LEU A 259 2.76 -8.86 -14.67
C LEU A 259 3.61 -9.53 -13.58
N PHE A 260 3.14 -10.63 -12.98
CA PHE A 260 3.75 -11.20 -11.78
C PHE A 260 4.24 -12.63 -11.95
N ASN A 261 4.16 -13.19 -13.16
CA ASN A 261 4.52 -14.59 -13.46
C ASN A 261 3.87 -15.60 -12.48
N SER A 262 2.69 -15.24 -11.96
CA SER A 262 1.98 -15.97 -10.92
C SER A 262 0.48 -15.84 -11.17
N PRO A 263 -0.25 -16.94 -11.42
CA PRO A 263 -1.67 -16.86 -11.71
C PRO A 263 -2.47 -16.57 -10.44
N LEU A 264 -3.67 -16.00 -10.60
CA LEU A 264 -4.63 -15.87 -9.52
C LEU A 264 -5.04 -17.25 -8.99
N ARG A 265 -4.67 -17.54 -7.73
CA ARG A 265 -5.00 -18.80 -7.05
C ARG A 265 -6.14 -18.61 -6.08
N LYS A 266 -6.99 -19.63 -5.95
CA LYS A 266 -8.06 -19.65 -4.94
C LYS A 266 -7.43 -19.56 -3.55
N LEU A 267 -7.80 -18.57 -2.75
CA LEU A 267 -7.26 -18.42 -1.39
C LEU A 267 -7.87 -19.49 -0.48
N PRO A 268 -7.06 -20.18 0.33
CA PRO A 268 -7.58 -21.21 1.22
C PRO A 268 -8.34 -20.60 2.42
N PRO A 269 -9.21 -21.35 3.10
CA PRO A 269 -10.02 -20.83 4.22
C PRO A 269 -9.22 -20.31 5.42
N ASP A 270 -7.99 -20.80 5.60
CA ASP A 270 -7.06 -20.38 6.65
C ASP A 270 -6.22 -19.14 6.26
N HIS A 271 -6.41 -18.61 5.04
CA HIS A 271 -5.76 -17.36 4.65
C HIS A 271 -6.29 -16.19 5.51
N SER A 272 -5.36 -15.38 6.02
CA SER A 272 -5.61 -14.24 6.93
C SER A 272 -6.70 -13.28 6.49
N VAL A 273 -6.86 -13.06 5.17
CA VAL A 273 -7.93 -12.23 4.60
C VAL A 273 -9.33 -12.62 5.10
N TRP A 274 -9.58 -13.87 5.47
CA TRP A 274 -10.89 -14.28 5.95
C TRP A 274 -11.18 -13.84 7.40
N PHE A 275 -10.16 -13.41 8.14
CA PHE A 275 -10.28 -13.04 9.55
C PHE A 275 -9.36 -11.86 9.94
N ALA A 276 -8.93 -11.05 8.97
CA ALA A 276 -8.01 -9.95 9.22
C ALA A 276 -8.59 -8.91 10.17
N GLU A 277 -9.87 -8.54 10.03
CA GLU A 277 -10.61 -7.68 10.97
C GLU A 277 -11.72 -8.42 11.70
N GLN A 278 -12.56 -9.15 10.97
CA GLN A 278 -13.71 -9.88 11.48
C GLN A 278 -13.71 -11.27 10.84
N PRO A 279 -13.98 -12.34 11.58
CA PRO A 279 -14.03 -13.67 11.01
C PRO A 279 -15.19 -13.80 10.02
N ILE A 280 -14.88 -14.42 8.89
CA ILE A 280 -15.81 -14.84 7.86
C ILE A 280 -15.54 -16.32 7.63
N ASP A 281 -16.58 -17.13 7.71
CA ASP A 281 -16.51 -18.51 7.23
C ASP A 281 -16.71 -18.49 5.71
N PRO A 282 -15.65 -18.72 4.91
CA PRO A 282 -15.77 -18.69 3.46
C PRO A 282 -16.62 -19.84 2.91
N ASP A 283 -16.76 -20.94 3.65
CA ASP A 283 -17.60 -22.08 3.24
C ASP A 283 -19.10 -21.80 3.42
N ALA A 284 -19.44 -20.81 4.26
CA ALA A 284 -20.81 -20.32 4.45
C ALA A 284 -21.21 -19.22 3.44
N LEU A 285 -20.31 -18.76 2.57
CA LEU A 285 -20.60 -17.73 1.58
C LEU A 285 -21.45 -18.27 0.42
N PRO A 286 -22.25 -17.40 -0.24
CA PRO A 286 -22.97 -17.77 -1.44
C PRO A 286 -22.07 -18.38 -2.52
N SER A 287 -22.60 -19.34 -3.27
CA SER A 287 -21.86 -20.00 -4.35
C SER A 287 -21.27 -18.99 -5.35
N GLY A 288 -19.99 -19.14 -5.67
CA GLY A 288 -19.25 -18.25 -6.56
C GLY A 288 -18.63 -17.03 -5.88
N LEU A 289 -18.97 -16.72 -4.62
CA LEU A 289 -18.35 -15.63 -3.86
C LEU A 289 -17.09 -16.14 -3.14
N TRP A 290 -15.96 -16.10 -3.84
CA TRP A 290 -14.67 -16.55 -3.30
C TRP A 290 -13.52 -15.61 -3.71
N LEU A 291 -12.52 -15.48 -2.84
CA LEU A 291 -11.35 -14.64 -3.09
C LEU A 291 -10.19 -15.43 -3.72
N TYR A 292 -9.57 -14.82 -4.72
CA TYR A 292 -8.36 -15.27 -5.36
C TYR A 292 -7.23 -14.30 -5.05
N GLY A 293 -5.98 -14.76 -5.10
CA GLY A 293 -4.84 -13.89 -4.88
C GLY A 293 -3.61 -14.22 -5.70
N VAL A 294 -2.73 -13.24 -5.81
CA VAL A 294 -1.40 -13.35 -6.41
C VAL A 294 -0.36 -13.12 -5.32
N GLU A 295 0.53 -14.08 -5.16
CA GLU A 295 1.73 -13.90 -4.34
C GLU A 295 2.76 -13.09 -5.13
N ALA A 296 3.11 -11.90 -4.61
CA ALA A 296 4.13 -11.02 -5.17
C ALA A 296 4.75 -10.19 -4.03
N CYS A 297 6.07 -9.98 -4.07
CA CYS A 297 6.83 -9.23 -3.05
C CYS A 297 6.49 -9.72 -1.64
N CYS A 298 6.85 -10.97 -1.37
CA CYS A 298 6.75 -11.72 -0.11
C CYS A 298 5.35 -11.92 0.52
N ARG A 299 4.26 -11.42 -0.07
CA ARG A 299 2.87 -11.60 0.42
C ARG A 299 1.86 -11.80 -0.72
N THR A 300 0.61 -12.08 -0.37
CA THR A 300 -0.53 -11.92 -1.29
C THR A 300 -0.74 -10.42 -1.53
N SER A 301 -0.27 -9.88 -2.65
CA SER A 301 -0.31 -8.44 -2.94
C SER A 301 -1.45 -8.02 -3.86
N VAL A 302 -2.12 -9.00 -4.47
CA VAL A 302 -3.36 -8.81 -5.23
C VAL A 302 -4.43 -9.71 -4.63
N ILE A 303 -5.61 -9.16 -4.36
CA ILE A 303 -6.81 -9.93 -4.03
C ILE A 303 -7.89 -9.61 -5.04
N TYR A 304 -8.57 -10.65 -5.51
CA TYR A 304 -9.55 -10.58 -6.58
C TYR A 304 -10.81 -11.36 -6.24
N CYS A 305 -11.98 -10.75 -6.47
CA CYS A 305 -13.28 -11.40 -6.38
C CYS A 305 -13.94 -11.44 -7.77
N PRO A 306 -14.29 -12.61 -8.32
CA PRO A 306 -14.96 -12.67 -9.62
C PRO A 306 -16.41 -12.19 -9.58
N ARG A 307 -16.94 -11.77 -8.42
CA ARG A 307 -18.32 -11.32 -8.23
C ARG A 307 -18.36 -9.89 -7.71
N SER A 308 -19.43 -9.16 -8.01
CA SER A 308 -19.62 -7.79 -7.52
C SER A 308 -19.68 -7.73 -6.00
N LEU A 309 -18.68 -7.15 -5.35
CA LEU A 309 -18.70 -6.76 -3.94
C LEU A 309 -19.20 -5.32 -3.79
N SER A 310 -18.79 -4.44 -4.69
CA SER A 310 -19.12 -3.00 -4.63
C SER A 310 -20.62 -2.72 -4.74
N CYS A 311 -21.37 -3.58 -5.42
CA CYS A 311 -22.84 -3.62 -5.38
C CYS A 311 -23.40 -3.73 -3.95
N PHE A 312 -22.90 -4.69 -3.17
CA PHE A 312 -23.36 -4.90 -1.80
C PHE A 312 -22.89 -3.78 -0.87
N TRP A 313 -21.71 -3.22 -1.12
CA TRP A 313 -21.28 -2.02 -0.40
C TRP A 313 -22.23 -0.85 -0.68
N GLU A 314 -22.64 -0.64 -1.93
CA GLU A 314 -23.60 0.40 -2.31
C GLU A 314 -24.96 0.20 -1.61
N LEU A 315 -25.43 -1.04 -1.47
CA LEU A 315 -26.67 -1.36 -0.75
C LEU A 315 -26.58 -1.17 0.77
N SER A 316 -25.38 -1.11 1.33
CA SER A 316 -25.15 -1.03 2.79
C SER A 316 -25.36 0.36 3.41
N ARG A 317 -26.23 1.20 2.82
CA ARG A 317 -26.43 2.64 3.17
C ARG A 317 -26.88 2.90 4.62
N GLY A 318 -27.16 1.87 5.42
CA GLY A 318 -27.38 1.90 6.86
C GLY A 318 -28.82 1.54 7.24
N SER A 319 -29.00 0.87 8.38
CA SER A 319 -30.27 0.28 8.83
C SER A 319 -31.45 1.26 9.02
N ARG A 320 -31.20 2.58 9.07
CA ARG A 320 -32.29 3.56 9.21
C ARG A 320 -33.05 3.83 7.89
N ASP A 321 -32.50 3.40 6.75
CA ASP A 321 -33.01 3.78 5.43
C ASP A 321 -33.52 2.60 4.59
N THR A 322 -33.49 1.35 5.08
CA THR A 322 -33.82 0.16 4.27
C THR A 322 -34.58 -0.92 5.05
N ASP A 323 -35.66 -1.45 4.46
CA ASP A 323 -36.46 -2.57 5.00
C ASP A 323 -36.14 -3.90 4.27
N TYR A 324 -34.83 -4.21 4.15
CA TYR A 324 -34.39 -5.43 3.47
C TYR A 324 -34.63 -6.67 4.33
N SER A 325 -34.86 -7.81 3.68
CA SER A 325 -35.01 -9.09 4.38
C SER A 325 -33.73 -9.50 5.12
N GLU A 326 -33.86 -10.37 6.13
CA GLU A 326 -32.71 -10.94 6.86
C GLU A 326 -31.75 -11.68 5.93
N HIS A 327 -32.27 -12.33 4.88
CA HIS A 327 -31.45 -13.01 3.87
C HIS A 327 -30.56 -12.02 3.10
N VAL A 328 -31.13 -10.90 2.63
CA VAL A 328 -30.39 -9.85 1.93
C VAL A 328 -29.38 -9.17 2.86
N ASN A 329 -29.79 -8.84 4.09
CA ASN A 329 -28.91 -8.22 5.07
C ASN A 329 -27.68 -9.08 5.40
N ARG A 330 -27.84 -10.41 5.52
CA ARG A 330 -26.70 -11.32 5.73
C ARG A 330 -25.70 -11.32 4.58
N GLN A 331 -26.18 -11.25 3.33
CA GLN A 331 -25.30 -11.15 2.16
C GLN A 331 -24.55 -9.80 2.12
N ILE A 332 -25.26 -8.70 2.39
CA ILE A 332 -24.65 -7.37 2.47
C ILE A 332 -23.58 -7.35 3.56
N GLU A 333 -23.87 -7.87 4.75
CA GLU A 333 -22.93 -7.94 5.86
C GLU A 333 -21.68 -8.75 5.49
N ALA A 334 -21.84 -9.92 4.87
CA ALA A 334 -20.72 -10.74 4.43
C ALA A 334 -19.80 -10.00 3.43
N CYS A 335 -20.37 -9.38 2.39
CA CYS A 335 -19.60 -8.63 1.40
C CYS A 335 -18.91 -7.39 1.97
N VAL A 336 -19.55 -6.69 2.93
CA VAL A 336 -18.92 -5.59 3.66
C VAL A 336 -17.75 -6.10 4.51
N LYS A 337 -17.93 -7.20 5.25
CA LYS A 337 -16.85 -7.82 6.03
C LYS A 337 -15.67 -8.22 5.16
N ILE A 338 -15.90 -8.79 3.98
CA ILE A 338 -14.85 -9.11 3.01
C ILE A 338 -14.02 -7.85 2.70
N GLY A 339 -14.68 -6.74 2.31
CA GLY A 339 -13.99 -5.49 2.00
C GLY A 339 -13.19 -4.93 3.18
N VAL A 340 -13.77 -4.96 4.39
CA VAL A 340 -13.09 -4.47 5.61
C VAL A 340 -11.87 -5.34 5.93
N ASN A 341 -11.98 -6.66 5.81
CA ASN A 341 -10.87 -7.57 6.04
C ASN A 341 -9.75 -7.39 5.01
N VAL A 342 -10.08 -7.26 3.72
CA VAL A 342 -9.07 -7.04 2.68
C VAL A 342 -8.28 -5.76 2.95
N LEU A 343 -8.95 -4.68 3.36
CA LEU A 343 -8.29 -3.43 3.73
C LEU A 343 -7.45 -3.58 5.00
N ALA A 344 -7.93 -4.33 6.00
CA ALA A 344 -7.15 -4.61 7.21
C ALA A 344 -5.91 -5.44 6.88
N TYR A 345 -6.05 -6.47 6.06
CA TYR A 345 -4.96 -7.32 5.57
C TYR A 345 -3.90 -6.51 4.81
N ALA A 346 -4.33 -5.73 3.82
CA ALA A 346 -3.44 -4.99 2.94
C ALA A 346 -2.62 -3.92 3.67
N THR A 347 -3.21 -3.29 4.68
CA THR A 347 -2.65 -2.10 5.35
C THR A 347 -2.13 -2.36 6.76
N ASN A 348 -2.52 -3.48 7.39
CA ASN A 348 -2.38 -3.68 8.83
C ASN A 348 -2.89 -2.48 9.66
N ARG A 349 -3.89 -1.76 9.14
CA ARG A 349 -4.44 -0.51 9.73
C ARG A 349 -3.39 0.61 9.87
N GLN A 350 -2.23 0.46 9.22
CA GLN A 350 -1.19 1.45 9.12
C GLN A 350 -1.32 2.15 7.77
N LEU A 351 -1.69 3.42 7.81
CA LEU A 351 -1.92 4.24 6.63
C LEU A 351 -0.89 5.35 6.56
N LYS A 352 -0.49 5.70 5.34
CA LYS A 352 0.44 6.80 5.07
C LYS A 352 -0.20 8.14 5.39
N ASP A 353 0.59 9.11 5.84
CA ASP A 353 0.11 10.48 5.97
C ASP A 353 0.03 11.15 4.60
N LYS A 354 -0.95 12.04 4.43
CA LYS A 354 -1.28 12.64 3.12
C LYS A 354 -0.16 13.53 2.54
N LEU A 355 0.85 13.86 3.36
CA LEU A 355 2.00 14.65 2.96
C LEU A 355 3.28 13.82 2.81
N ASP A 356 3.23 12.53 3.15
CA ASP A 356 4.37 11.64 2.96
C ASP A 356 4.66 11.48 1.48
N ARG A 357 5.93 11.65 1.11
CA ARG A 357 6.39 11.33 -0.25
C ARG A 357 6.84 9.88 -0.28
N PRO A 358 6.28 9.04 -1.17
CA PRO A 358 6.77 7.70 -1.36
C PRO A 358 8.23 7.76 -1.82
N ARG A 359 9.12 7.10 -1.07
CA ARG A 359 10.47 6.84 -1.56
C ARG A 359 10.35 5.68 -2.55
N ILE A 360 10.53 5.99 -3.83
CA ILE A 360 10.60 4.97 -4.89
C ILE A 360 12.01 4.42 -4.86
N ALA A 361 12.17 3.10 -4.73
CA ALA A 361 13.48 2.49 -4.92
C ALA A 361 13.92 2.77 -6.36
N ALA A 362 15.06 3.46 -6.54
CA ALA A 362 15.54 3.88 -7.85
C ALA A 362 15.59 2.68 -8.80
N ASP A 363 14.94 2.80 -9.95
CA ASP A 363 14.93 1.83 -11.03
C ASP A 363 16.11 2.13 -11.97
N ASP A 364 17.33 2.09 -11.44
CA ASP A 364 18.53 2.22 -12.26
C ASP A 364 18.87 0.83 -12.81
N ASN A 365 18.15 0.44 -13.86
CA ASN A 365 18.61 -0.59 -14.82
C ASN A 365 19.81 -0.12 -15.65
N THR A 366 20.25 1.12 -15.48
CA THR A 366 21.58 1.56 -15.87
C THR A 366 22.54 1.20 -14.75
N GLU A 367 23.30 0.11 -14.90
CA GLU A 367 24.48 -0.12 -14.06
C GLU A 367 25.40 1.10 -14.20
N PRO A 368 25.50 1.99 -13.20
CA PRO A 368 26.59 2.94 -13.20
C PRO A 368 27.86 2.10 -13.08
N LEU A 369 28.89 2.38 -13.88
CA LEU A 369 30.20 1.82 -13.60
C LEU A 369 30.55 2.20 -12.15
N PRO A 370 30.73 1.22 -11.25
CA PRO A 370 30.87 1.54 -9.83
C PRO A 370 32.05 2.49 -9.64
N GLU A 371 31.79 3.65 -9.02
CA GLU A 371 32.86 4.54 -8.61
C GLU A 371 33.74 3.79 -7.59
N ARG A 372 35.06 3.94 -7.72
CA ARG A 372 36.02 3.29 -6.83
C ARG A 372 35.70 3.63 -5.36
N GLY A 373 35.56 2.60 -4.53
CA GLY A 373 35.21 2.75 -3.11
C GLY A 373 33.71 2.69 -2.81
N THR A 374 32.88 2.22 -3.75
CA THR A 374 31.46 1.95 -3.54
C THR A 374 31.26 0.46 -3.24
N LEU A 375 30.57 0.17 -2.13
CA LEU A 375 30.20 -1.19 -1.73
C LEU A 375 29.01 -1.67 -2.57
N GLN A 376 29.14 -2.87 -3.13
CA GLN A 376 28.05 -3.60 -3.77
C GLN A 376 27.80 -4.89 -3.00
N ILE A 377 26.52 -5.20 -2.76
CA ILE A 377 26.08 -6.41 -2.08
C ILE A 377 25.12 -7.11 -3.03
N PRO A 378 25.53 -8.17 -3.75
CA PRO A 378 24.62 -8.91 -4.60
C PRO A 378 23.81 -9.94 -3.80
N LYS A 379 22.66 -10.34 -4.38
CA LYS A 379 21.84 -11.43 -3.85
C LYS A 379 22.41 -12.76 -4.33
N LEU A 380 22.67 -13.71 -3.44
CA LEU A 380 23.09 -15.06 -3.82
C LEU A 380 21.92 -15.83 -4.42
N ALA A 381 22.08 -16.39 -5.62
CA ALA A 381 21.04 -17.14 -6.32
C ALA A 381 20.88 -18.56 -5.74
N HIS A 382 19.62 -18.97 -5.51
CA HIS A 382 19.25 -20.33 -5.09
C HIS A 382 17.79 -20.64 -5.46
N GLY A 383 17.41 -21.91 -5.46
CA GLY A 383 16.05 -22.36 -5.81
C GLY A 383 14.95 -22.08 -4.77
N GLY A 384 15.30 -21.47 -3.63
CA GLY A 384 14.43 -21.30 -2.46
C GLY A 384 13.66 -19.98 -2.42
N GLY A 385 13.61 -19.24 -3.53
CA GLY A 385 13.01 -17.91 -3.60
C GLY A 385 13.98 -16.75 -3.35
N ALA A 386 15.15 -16.80 -3.99
CA ALA A 386 16.22 -15.80 -3.88
C ALA A 386 15.81 -14.35 -4.23
N ASP A 387 14.64 -14.18 -4.85
CA ASP A 387 14.08 -12.87 -5.18
C ASP A 387 12.60 -12.74 -4.80
N ASP A 388 12.12 -13.53 -3.83
CA ASP A 388 10.74 -13.42 -3.33
C ASP A 388 10.47 -12.11 -2.56
N ALA A 389 11.55 -11.36 -2.25
CA ALA A 389 11.55 -10.04 -1.63
C ALA A 389 12.51 -9.10 -2.38
N PRO A 390 12.18 -8.72 -3.64
CA PRO A 390 13.10 -8.00 -4.53
C PRO A 390 13.68 -6.72 -3.93
N ASN A 391 12.88 -5.96 -3.18
CA ASN A 391 13.28 -4.63 -2.71
C ASN A 391 13.90 -4.60 -1.30
N SER A 392 13.96 -5.74 -0.60
CA SER A 392 14.48 -5.79 0.78
C SER A 392 15.91 -5.26 0.88
N LEU A 393 16.80 -5.72 0.00
CA LEU A 393 18.20 -5.33 -0.02
C LEU A 393 18.39 -3.87 -0.42
N ALA A 394 17.69 -3.40 -1.47
CA ALA A 394 17.74 -1.99 -1.87
C ALA A 394 17.27 -1.06 -0.74
N ASN A 395 16.24 -1.47 0.01
CA ASN A 395 15.77 -0.71 1.17
C ASN A 395 16.79 -0.75 2.32
N LEU A 396 17.47 -1.87 2.55
CA LEU A 396 18.55 -1.95 3.53
C LEU A 396 19.74 -1.04 3.14
N THR A 397 20.20 -1.09 1.88
CA THR A 397 21.32 -0.26 1.43
C THR A 397 20.96 1.23 1.47
N ASN A 398 19.71 1.61 1.20
CA ASN A 398 19.20 2.97 1.43
C ASN A 398 19.34 3.38 2.90
N VAL A 399 18.94 2.53 3.84
CA VAL A 399 19.07 2.82 5.28
C VAL A 399 20.54 2.96 5.66
N VAL A 400 21.41 2.05 5.17
CA VAL A 400 22.85 2.13 5.40
C VAL A 400 23.39 3.45 4.86
N ARG A 401 23.08 3.85 3.63
CA ARG A 401 23.52 5.12 3.05
C ARG A 401 23.03 6.37 3.81
N ASP A 402 21.79 6.35 4.27
CA ASP A 402 21.18 7.49 4.98
C ASP A 402 21.72 7.64 6.40
N GLN A 403 21.97 6.52 7.09
CA GLN A 403 22.34 6.49 8.51
C GLN A 403 23.85 6.34 8.73
N VAL A 404 24.54 5.75 7.77
CA VAL A 404 25.97 5.46 7.79
C VAL A 404 26.59 6.13 6.55
N ARG A 405 27.68 6.88 6.73
CA ARG A 405 28.35 7.59 5.63
C ARG A 405 29.18 6.66 4.73
N ILE A 406 28.67 5.47 4.42
CA ILE A 406 29.28 4.49 3.52
C ILE A 406 28.67 4.68 2.14
N ARG A 407 29.54 4.72 1.11
CA ARG A 407 29.10 4.67 -0.28
C ARG A 407 28.68 3.25 -0.59
N ILE A 408 27.38 3.02 -0.69
CA ILE A 408 26.78 1.74 -1.04
C ILE A 408 25.74 1.96 -2.13
N GLU A 409 25.74 1.08 -3.12
CA GLU A 409 24.77 1.10 -4.22
C GLU A 409 23.80 -0.09 -4.11
N PRO A 410 22.50 0.12 -4.38
CA PRO A 410 21.56 -0.97 -4.48
C PRO A 410 21.88 -1.82 -5.72
N THR A 411 22.17 -3.09 -5.53
CA THR A 411 22.38 -4.05 -6.63
C THR A 411 21.21 -5.03 -6.67
N ARG A 412 20.53 -5.15 -7.82
CA ARG A 412 19.47 -6.16 -8.04
C ARG A 412 19.99 -7.47 -8.65
N ARG A 413 21.29 -7.56 -8.93
CA ARG A 413 21.92 -8.75 -9.54
C ARG A 413 21.79 -9.96 -8.61
N LEU A 414 21.20 -11.03 -9.14
CA LEU A 414 21.32 -12.38 -8.60
C LEU A 414 22.65 -12.99 -9.06
N LEU A 415 23.48 -13.37 -8.12
CA LEU A 415 24.81 -13.91 -8.36
C LEU A 415 24.82 -15.42 -8.12
N ALA A 416 25.25 -16.21 -9.09
CA ALA A 416 25.37 -17.65 -8.90
C ALA A 416 26.49 -17.98 -7.89
N PRO A 417 26.37 -19.04 -7.07
CA PRO A 417 27.44 -19.43 -6.13
C PRO A 417 28.79 -19.75 -6.81
N THR A 418 28.77 -20.12 -8.09
CA THR A 418 29.95 -20.46 -8.91
C THR A 418 30.35 -19.34 -9.87
N ASP A 419 29.80 -18.13 -9.72
CA ASP A 419 30.17 -16.98 -10.54
C ASP A 419 31.63 -16.58 -10.23
N GLU A 420 32.46 -16.41 -11.25
CA GLU A 420 33.89 -16.09 -11.10
C GLU A 420 34.11 -14.73 -10.39
N THR A 421 33.14 -13.82 -10.48
CA THR A 421 33.19 -12.50 -9.85
C THR A 421 32.77 -12.51 -8.37
N ILE A 422 32.40 -13.67 -7.80
CA ILE A 422 31.92 -13.75 -6.40
C ILE A 422 32.92 -13.18 -5.38
N HIS A 423 34.21 -13.31 -5.65
CA HIS A 423 35.26 -12.80 -4.77
C HIS A 423 35.48 -11.28 -4.86
N GLU A 424 34.87 -10.60 -5.83
CA GLU A 424 34.86 -9.14 -5.92
C GLU A 424 33.93 -8.51 -4.87
N PHE A 425 32.99 -9.30 -4.33
CA PHE A 425 31.99 -8.85 -3.37
C PHE A 425 32.32 -9.34 -1.95
N PRO A 426 32.68 -8.45 -1.02
CA PRO A 426 33.04 -8.86 0.35
C PRO A 426 31.83 -9.37 1.15
N ILE A 427 30.62 -9.00 0.74
CA ILE A 427 29.37 -9.36 1.42
C ILE A 427 28.37 -9.86 0.37
N LEU A 428 27.75 -11.00 0.64
CA LEU A 428 26.59 -11.52 -0.06
C LEU A 428 25.35 -11.41 0.81
N PHE A 429 24.20 -11.19 0.18
CA PHE A 429 22.89 -11.25 0.82
C PHE A 429 22.09 -12.45 0.32
N MET A 430 21.34 -13.12 1.19
CA MET A 430 20.51 -14.26 0.80
C MET A 430 19.21 -14.28 1.58
N HIS A 431 18.10 -14.61 0.94
CA HIS A 431 16.83 -14.77 1.63
C HIS A 431 15.94 -15.75 0.87
N GLY A 432 14.99 -16.39 1.55
CA GLY A 432 14.06 -17.29 0.90
C GLY A 432 12.96 -17.80 1.82
N ARG A 433 12.01 -18.53 1.22
CA ARG A 433 10.83 -19.08 1.92
C ARG A 433 10.52 -20.53 1.56
N ARG A 434 11.34 -21.15 0.70
CA ARG A 434 11.16 -22.52 0.20
C ARG A 434 12.45 -23.30 0.41
N ASP A 435 12.34 -24.62 0.44
CA ASP A 435 13.51 -25.50 0.45
C ASP A 435 14.39 -25.26 -0.80
N PHE A 436 15.69 -25.48 -0.69
CA PHE A 436 16.67 -25.35 -1.77
C PHE A 436 17.89 -26.23 -1.50
N GLN A 437 18.60 -26.63 -2.54
CA GLN A 437 19.81 -27.42 -2.41
C GLN A 437 20.90 -26.85 -3.30
N PHE A 438 22.12 -26.74 -2.78
CA PHE A 438 23.29 -26.43 -3.59
C PHE A 438 23.91 -27.71 -4.16
N THR A 439 24.45 -27.62 -5.37
CA THR A 439 25.27 -28.70 -5.93
C THR A 439 26.60 -28.80 -5.18
N PRO A 440 27.32 -29.95 -5.27
CA PRO A 440 28.64 -30.09 -4.67
C PRO A 440 29.62 -28.98 -5.11
N GLU A 441 29.56 -28.57 -6.37
CA GLU A 441 30.40 -27.50 -6.93
C GLU A 441 30.07 -26.14 -6.32
N GLN A 442 28.77 -25.83 -6.15
CA GLN A 442 28.31 -24.61 -5.50
C GLN A 442 28.74 -24.57 -4.02
N ARG A 443 28.67 -25.70 -3.30
CA ARG A 443 29.14 -25.81 -1.91
C ARG A 443 30.64 -25.58 -1.79
N ALA A 444 31.43 -26.14 -2.71
CA ALA A 444 32.88 -25.94 -2.77
C ALA A 444 33.24 -24.47 -3.05
N ALA A 445 32.57 -23.84 -4.02
CA ALA A 445 32.77 -22.42 -4.33
C ALA A 445 32.42 -21.50 -3.15
N LEU A 446 31.31 -21.77 -2.45
CA LEU A 446 30.93 -21.01 -1.25
C LEU A 446 31.91 -21.21 -0.10
N ARG A 447 32.39 -22.43 0.13
CA ARG A 447 33.45 -22.70 1.12
C ARG A 447 34.68 -21.85 0.82
N GLU A 448 35.16 -21.88 -0.41
CA GLU A 448 36.32 -21.09 -0.84
C GLU A 448 36.07 -19.58 -0.69
N TYR A 449 34.88 -19.10 -1.01
CA TYR A 449 34.48 -17.71 -0.80
C TYR A 449 34.64 -17.27 0.66
N PHE A 450 34.13 -18.06 1.61
CA PHE A 450 34.23 -17.75 3.04
C PHE A 450 35.66 -17.88 3.56
N GLU A 451 36.41 -18.91 3.14
CA GLU A 451 37.82 -19.10 3.52
C GLU A 451 38.70 -17.94 3.03
N ARG A 452 38.35 -17.30 1.91
CA ARG A 452 39.02 -16.11 1.36
C ARG A 452 38.60 -14.78 1.99
N GLY A 453 37.73 -14.80 3.01
CA GLY A 453 37.31 -13.59 3.72
C GLY A 453 35.88 -13.14 3.44
N GLY A 454 35.16 -13.80 2.53
CA GLY A 454 33.77 -13.47 2.21
C GLY A 454 32.83 -13.59 3.40
N PHE A 455 31.70 -12.88 3.32
CA PHE A 455 30.69 -12.83 4.37
C PHE A 455 29.28 -13.03 3.79
N LEU A 456 28.41 -13.75 4.50
CA LEU A 456 27.00 -13.94 4.12
C LEU A 456 26.05 -13.44 5.21
N LEU A 457 25.20 -12.47 4.86
CA LEU A 457 23.99 -12.15 5.62
C LEU A 457 22.80 -12.86 4.99
N ALA A 458 22.17 -13.76 5.73
CA ALA A 458 20.99 -14.49 5.29
C ALA A 458 19.78 -14.30 6.21
N ASP A 459 18.56 -14.31 5.68
CA ASP A 459 17.33 -14.34 6.49
C ASP A 459 16.22 -15.25 5.93
N SER A 460 15.38 -15.77 6.82
CA SER A 460 14.21 -16.58 6.44
C SER A 460 12.96 -15.69 6.34
N ILE A 461 12.43 -15.59 5.13
CA ILE A 461 11.19 -14.84 4.83
C ILE A 461 10.05 -15.44 5.65
N CYS A 462 9.36 -14.59 6.40
CA CYS A 462 8.29 -14.93 7.33
C CYS A 462 8.60 -16.09 8.28
N ALA A 463 9.87 -16.26 8.65
CA ALA A 463 10.34 -17.37 9.48
C ALA A 463 9.95 -18.76 8.93
N SER A 464 10.01 -18.94 7.60
CA SER A 464 9.78 -20.23 6.94
C SER A 464 10.66 -21.33 7.56
N PRO A 465 10.05 -22.39 8.12
CA PRO A 465 10.78 -23.55 8.60
C PRO A 465 11.52 -24.26 7.46
N GLU A 466 10.92 -24.39 6.28
CA GLU A 466 11.52 -25.10 5.14
C GLU A 466 12.84 -24.45 4.71
N PHE A 467 12.86 -23.12 4.58
CA PHE A 467 14.08 -22.40 4.22
C PHE A 467 15.12 -22.43 5.35
N ALA A 468 14.70 -22.29 6.61
CA ALA A 468 15.62 -22.32 7.75
C ALA A 468 16.29 -23.70 7.92
N GLU A 469 15.56 -24.78 7.70
CA GLU A 469 16.10 -26.14 7.72
C GLU A 469 17.03 -26.39 6.54
N ALA A 470 16.66 -25.93 5.34
CA ALA A 470 17.51 -25.98 4.16
C ALA A 470 18.84 -25.26 4.40
N MET A 471 18.78 -24.05 4.95
CA MET A 471 19.97 -23.25 5.21
C MET A 471 20.90 -23.91 6.23
N ARG A 472 20.36 -24.46 7.33
CA ARG A 472 21.14 -25.25 8.30
C ARG A 472 21.77 -26.49 7.69
N ARG A 473 21.05 -27.18 6.79
CA ARG A 473 21.56 -28.36 6.08
C ARG A 473 22.71 -28.00 5.13
N GLU A 474 22.53 -26.99 4.30
CA GLU A 474 23.55 -26.57 3.33
C GLU A 474 24.80 -26.03 4.03
N LEU A 475 24.65 -25.22 5.09
CA LEU A 475 25.79 -24.75 5.87
C LEU A 475 26.55 -25.89 6.57
N ARG A 476 25.85 -26.90 7.09
CA ARG A 476 26.51 -28.09 7.68
C ARG A 476 27.27 -28.89 6.62
N ALA A 477 26.77 -28.94 5.39
CA ALA A 477 27.47 -29.58 4.29
C ALA A 477 28.70 -28.77 3.84
N ILE A 478 28.61 -27.44 3.87
CA ILE A 478 29.73 -26.54 3.56
C ILE A 478 30.76 -26.58 4.69
N PHE A 479 30.36 -26.55 5.96
CA PHE A 479 31.21 -26.54 7.17
C PHE A 479 30.83 -27.66 8.16
N PRO A 480 31.33 -28.89 7.97
CA PRO A 480 30.97 -30.02 8.84
C PRO A 480 31.43 -29.86 10.30
N ASP A 481 32.54 -29.15 10.52
CA ASP A 481 33.18 -29.02 11.83
C ASP A 481 32.81 -27.72 12.57
N GLN A 482 32.22 -26.74 11.88
CA GLN A 482 31.82 -25.45 12.45
C GLN A 482 30.30 -25.37 12.55
N PRO A 483 29.70 -25.52 13.74
CA PRO A 483 28.26 -25.51 13.88
C PRO A 483 27.69 -24.10 13.68
N LEU A 484 26.59 -24.00 12.93
CA LEU A 484 25.75 -22.81 12.96
C LEU A 484 25.12 -22.69 14.35
N SER A 485 25.52 -21.66 15.11
CA SER A 485 25.16 -21.52 16.52
C SER A 485 24.62 -20.12 16.83
N ARG A 486 23.86 -19.98 17.92
CA ARG A 486 23.27 -18.70 18.31
C ARG A 486 24.37 -17.68 18.63
N VAL A 487 24.31 -16.51 18.00
CA VAL A 487 25.20 -15.38 18.33
C VAL A 487 24.87 -14.89 19.75
N PRO A 488 25.85 -14.84 20.66
CA PRO A 488 25.62 -14.42 22.04
C PRO A 488 25.09 -12.98 22.12
N PRO A 489 24.16 -12.66 23.03
CA PRO A 489 23.68 -11.28 23.22
C PRO A 489 24.77 -10.27 23.60
N SER A 490 25.89 -10.73 24.15
CA SER A 490 27.05 -9.93 24.49
C SER A 490 27.99 -9.67 23.30
N HIS A 491 27.69 -10.22 22.11
CA HIS A 491 28.56 -10.07 20.96
C HIS A 491 28.70 -8.59 20.56
N PRO A 492 29.92 -8.09 20.30
CA PRO A 492 30.18 -6.69 19.94
C PRO A 492 29.30 -6.10 18.82
N MET A 493 28.86 -6.93 17.86
CA MET A 493 27.93 -6.54 16.77
C MET A 493 26.59 -5.98 17.28
N PHE A 494 26.16 -6.31 18.51
CA PHE A 494 24.93 -5.78 19.10
C PHE A 494 25.15 -4.50 19.93
N THR A 495 26.36 -3.95 19.90
CA THR A 495 26.74 -2.73 20.63
C THR A 495 27.20 -1.64 19.66
N GLU A 496 27.57 -0.48 20.20
CA GLU A 496 28.08 0.66 19.42
C GLU A 496 29.56 0.49 18.99
N GLN A 497 30.21 -0.63 19.35
CA GLN A 497 31.63 -0.86 19.07
C GLN A 497 31.99 -0.74 17.59
N PHE A 498 31.11 -1.16 16.69
CA PHE A 498 31.27 -1.04 15.23
C PHE A 498 30.53 0.17 14.64
N GLN A 499 30.22 1.18 15.47
CA GLN A 499 29.44 2.37 15.10
C GLN A 499 28.00 2.05 14.65
N GLY A 500 27.49 0.90 15.07
CA GLY A 500 26.11 0.47 14.85
C GLY A 500 25.17 0.93 15.97
N PHE A 501 23.95 0.41 15.94
CA PHE A 501 22.92 0.66 16.94
C PHE A 501 23.08 -0.25 18.17
N PRO A 502 22.71 0.20 19.37
CA PRO A 502 22.57 -0.68 20.52
C PRO A 502 21.36 -1.62 20.30
N LEU A 503 21.63 -2.92 20.17
CA LEU A 503 20.62 -3.96 19.89
C LEU A 503 20.34 -4.85 21.12
N GLY A 504 20.47 -4.30 22.33
CA GLY A 504 20.19 -5.03 23.57
C GLY A 504 18.73 -5.52 23.66
N GLN A 505 17.80 -4.85 22.98
CA GLN A 505 16.42 -5.26 22.87
C GLN A 505 15.81 -4.87 21.52
N VAL A 506 15.27 -5.84 20.80
CA VAL A 506 14.55 -5.71 19.53
C VAL A 506 13.13 -6.26 19.65
N THR A 507 12.26 -5.82 18.75
CA THR A 507 10.86 -6.22 18.72
C THR A 507 10.66 -7.35 17.71
N LEU A 508 10.28 -8.51 18.20
CA LEU A 508 9.81 -9.62 17.39
C LEU A 508 8.28 -9.55 17.26
N ARG A 509 7.81 -9.56 16.02
CA ARG A 509 6.40 -9.62 15.64
C ARG A 509 6.02 -11.06 15.34
N ASP A 510 4.98 -11.55 16.00
CA ASP A 510 4.39 -12.87 15.77
C ASP A 510 2.90 -12.71 15.48
N PRO A 511 2.41 -13.02 14.27
CA PRO A 511 0.98 -13.04 13.96
C PRO A 511 0.25 -14.00 14.90
N GLN A 512 -0.77 -13.53 15.61
CA GLN A 512 -1.58 -14.38 16.47
C GLN A 512 -3.06 -14.24 16.10
N ALA A 513 -3.73 -15.38 15.95
CA ALA A 513 -5.18 -15.43 16.09
C ALA A 513 -5.50 -15.43 17.60
N ARG A 514 -6.34 -14.52 18.09
CA ARG A 514 -6.93 -14.64 19.42
C ARG A 514 -8.41 -14.33 19.37
N GLY A 515 -9.19 -15.14 20.09
CA GLY A 515 -10.66 -15.10 20.12
C GLY A 515 -11.28 -15.63 18.83
N ALA A 516 -12.34 -16.46 18.93
CA ALA A 516 -13.11 -16.90 17.75
C ALA A 516 -13.77 -15.73 16.99
N ASN A 517 -13.77 -14.52 17.58
CA ASN A 517 -14.45 -13.33 17.11
C ASN A 517 -13.56 -12.08 16.95
N ASP A 518 -12.26 -12.12 17.28
CA ASP A 518 -11.39 -10.95 17.10
C ASP A 518 -10.55 -11.07 15.82
N GLY A 519 -10.25 -9.93 15.20
CA GLY A 519 -9.36 -9.87 14.04
C GLY A 519 -7.90 -10.19 14.36
N LEU A 520 -7.10 -10.43 13.32
CA LEU A 520 -5.67 -10.63 13.44
C LEU A 520 -4.98 -9.47 14.16
N THR A 521 -4.26 -9.80 15.23
CA THR A 521 -3.35 -8.89 15.93
C THR A 521 -1.97 -9.53 15.99
N ALA A 522 -0.93 -8.72 15.85
CA ALA A 522 0.43 -9.22 16.01
C ALA A 522 0.87 -9.10 17.47
N ARG A 523 1.33 -10.20 18.06
CA ARG A 523 2.01 -10.18 19.35
C ARG A 523 3.40 -9.58 19.16
N LEU A 524 3.65 -8.47 19.84
CA LEU A 524 4.96 -7.85 19.90
C LEU A 524 5.69 -8.33 21.15
N THR A 525 6.81 -9.01 20.97
CA THR A 525 7.65 -9.48 22.09
C THR A 525 9.01 -8.81 22.00
N LYS A 526 9.49 -8.28 23.12
CA LYS A 526 10.83 -7.73 23.22
C LYS A 526 11.83 -8.85 23.52
N VAL A 527 12.83 -9.00 22.66
CA VAL A 527 13.86 -10.06 22.73
C VAL A 527 15.23 -9.47 22.42
N THR A 528 16.32 -10.20 22.69
CA THR A 528 17.62 -9.92 22.04
C THR A 528 17.57 -10.45 20.60
N PRO A 529 18.33 -9.89 19.63
CA PRO A 529 18.42 -10.46 18.29
C PRO A 529 18.71 -11.97 18.34
N LEU A 530 17.87 -12.75 17.65
CA LEU A 530 17.96 -14.20 17.56
C LEU A 530 18.64 -14.56 16.24
N LEU A 531 19.92 -14.24 16.14
CA LEU A 531 20.76 -14.56 14.99
C LEU A 531 21.56 -15.83 15.25
N GLU A 532 21.79 -16.60 14.20
CA GLU A 532 22.69 -17.75 14.17
C GLU A 532 23.93 -17.38 13.33
N GLY A 533 25.10 -17.93 13.64
CA GLY A 533 26.31 -17.66 12.89
C GLY A 533 27.32 -18.80 12.87
N ILE A 534 28.18 -18.79 11.85
CA ILE A 534 29.33 -19.69 11.72
C ILE A 534 30.59 -18.87 11.93
N GLU A 535 31.44 -19.37 12.81
CA GLU A 535 32.75 -18.80 13.10
C GLU A 535 33.83 -19.63 12.40
N LEU A 536 34.74 -18.94 11.71
CA LEU A 536 35.91 -19.50 11.06
C LEU A 536 37.12 -18.67 11.53
N ASP A 537 38.14 -19.32 12.10
CA ASP A 537 39.38 -18.66 12.59
C ASP A 537 39.14 -17.44 13.53
N GLY A 538 38.16 -17.53 14.42
CA GLY A 538 37.87 -16.46 15.40
C GLY A 538 36.97 -15.33 14.88
N ARG A 539 36.44 -15.45 13.66
CA ARG A 539 35.59 -14.43 13.03
C ARG A 539 34.30 -15.03 12.46
N LEU A 540 33.18 -14.32 12.59
CA LEU A 540 31.90 -14.78 12.02
C LEU A 540 31.88 -14.54 10.51
N VAL A 541 31.73 -15.61 9.73
CA VAL A 541 31.69 -15.58 8.26
C VAL A 541 30.27 -15.67 7.70
N VAL A 542 29.34 -16.21 8.50
CA VAL A 542 27.92 -16.29 8.14
C VAL A 542 27.10 -15.78 9.31
N ILE A 543 26.12 -14.94 9.01
CA ILE A 543 25.02 -14.58 9.91
C ILE A 543 23.71 -14.95 9.25
N PHE A 544 22.95 -15.81 9.91
CA PHE A 544 21.63 -16.23 9.48
C PHE A 544 20.57 -15.80 10.50
N SER A 545 19.53 -15.12 10.04
CA SER A 545 18.34 -14.83 10.82
C SER A 545 17.22 -15.81 10.50
N PRO A 546 16.84 -16.72 11.41
CA PRO A 546 15.66 -17.57 11.23
C PRO A 546 14.33 -16.79 11.26
N TYR A 547 14.36 -15.50 11.61
CA TYR A 547 13.21 -14.61 11.58
C TYR A 547 13.35 -13.56 10.48
N ASP A 548 12.23 -13.16 9.91
CA ASP A 548 12.20 -12.25 8.77
C ASP A 548 12.83 -10.89 9.06
N LEU A 549 13.76 -10.51 8.19
CA LEU A 549 14.25 -9.15 7.98
C LEU A 549 13.72 -8.61 6.65
N SER A 550 13.64 -9.49 5.64
CA SER A 550 13.36 -9.13 4.26
C SER A 550 11.97 -8.52 4.05
N CYS A 551 10.89 -9.15 4.50
CA CYS A 551 9.55 -8.59 4.34
C CYS A 551 9.39 -7.29 5.12
N ALA A 552 10.00 -7.19 6.31
CA ALA A 552 9.99 -5.98 7.13
C ALA A 552 10.70 -4.80 6.44
N LEU A 553 11.75 -5.07 5.67
CA LEU A 553 12.49 -4.08 4.87
C LEU A 553 11.79 -3.77 3.56
N GLU A 554 11.16 -4.75 2.92
CA GLU A 554 10.41 -4.58 1.69
C GLU A 554 9.10 -3.80 1.90
N ASN A 555 8.38 -4.09 2.99
CA ASN A 555 7.07 -3.51 3.25
C ASN A 555 6.90 -3.07 4.71
N HIS A 556 6.07 -2.05 4.94
CA HIS A 556 5.97 -1.43 6.26
C HIS A 556 5.26 -2.31 7.30
N ALA A 557 4.34 -3.20 6.93
CA ALA A 557 3.54 -3.93 7.92
C ALA A 557 2.72 -5.12 7.35
N SER A 558 3.34 -6.24 6.98
CA SER A 558 2.57 -7.48 6.74
C SER A 558 1.97 -8.02 8.06
N LEU A 559 0.68 -8.38 8.05
CA LEU A 559 -0.02 -8.98 9.20
C LEU A 559 0.36 -10.44 9.46
N ASP A 560 0.85 -11.14 8.44
CA ASP A 560 1.00 -12.61 8.46
C ASP A 560 2.44 -13.07 8.61
N CYS A 561 3.37 -12.12 8.63
CA CYS A 561 4.78 -12.42 8.55
C CYS A 561 5.43 -12.32 9.92
N LYS A 562 5.85 -13.47 10.46
CA LYS A 562 6.66 -13.55 11.67
C LYS A 562 8.07 -13.05 11.39
N GLY A 563 8.51 -12.05 12.13
CA GLY A 563 9.72 -11.30 11.81
C GLY A 563 10.04 -10.21 12.80
N TYR A 564 11.11 -9.47 12.56
CA TYR A 564 11.41 -8.27 13.34
C TYR A 564 10.52 -7.10 12.90
N ALA A 565 10.28 -6.15 13.81
CA ALA A 565 9.70 -4.87 13.42
C ALA A 565 10.64 -4.15 12.45
N ARG A 566 10.08 -3.40 11.48
CA ARG A 566 10.84 -2.73 10.40
C ARG A 566 12.08 -1.98 10.89
N GLU A 567 11.93 -1.12 11.91
CA GLU A 567 13.06 -0.34 12.44
C GLU A 567 14.14 -1.25 13.03
N ASP A 568 13.75 -2.28 13.76
CA ASP A 568 14.68 -3.22 14.36
C ASP A 568 15.35 -4.12 13.30
N ALA A 569 14.61 -4.55 12.27
CA ALA A 569 15.14 -5.28 11.12
C ALA A 569 16.21 -4.46 10.37
N ALA A 570 15.93 -3.17 10.15
CA ALA A 570 16.87 -2.25 9.53
C ALA A 570 18.13 -2.05 10.36
N ARG A 571 18.00 -1.83 11.69
CA ARG A 571 19.14 -1.71 12.59
C ARG A 571 19.98 -2.99 12.66
N ILE A 572 19.33 -4.16 12.70
CA ILE A 572 20.02 -5.46 12.64
C ILE A 572 20.84 -5.56 11.35
N GLY A 573 20.22 -5.31 10.18
CA GLY A 573 20.92 -5.36 8.90
C GLY A 573 22.10 -4.38 8.83
N VAL A 574 21.93 -3.14 9.30
CA VAL A 574 23.01 -2.14 9.35
C VAL A 574 24.16 -2.63 10.24
N ASN A 575 23.87 -3.13 11.44
CA ASN A 575 24.91 -3.62 12.34
C ASN A 575 25.68 -4.82 11.76
N VAL A 576 24.99 -5.74 11.09
CA VAL A 576 25.65 -6.89 10.46
C VAL A 576 26.57 -6.44 9.32
N ILE A 577 26.12 -5.51 8.48
CA ILE A 577 26.95 -4.95 7.40
C ILE A 577 28.16 -4.21 7.98
N LEU A 578 27.96 -3.36 8.99
CA LEU A 578 29.03 -2.62 9.66
C LEU A 578 30.08 -3.55 10.27
N TYR A 579 29.62 -4.63 10.91
CA TYR A 579 30.49 -5.65 11.47
C TYR A 579 31.29 -6.36 10.37
N ALA A 580 30.64 -6.82 9.30
CA ALA A 580 31.29 -7.50 8.18
C ALA A 580 32.39 -6.67 7.50
N LEU A 581 32.21 -5.35 7.40
CA LEU A 581 33.20 -4.43 6.81
C LEU A 581 34.39 -4.11 7.71
N GLN A 582 34.30 -4.42 9.00
CA GLN A 582 35.30 -4.07 10.02
C GLN A 582 36.03 -5.31 10.58
N GLN A 583 35.88 -6.47 9.93
CA GLN A 583 36.60 -7.70 10.28
C GLN A 583 38.01 -7.76 9.73
#